data_AF-A0A973ZYK5-F1
#
_entry.id   AF-A0A973ZYK5-F1
#
_cell.length_a   1.000
_cell.length_b   1.000
_cell.length_c   1.000
_cell.angle_alpha   90.00
_cell.angle_beta   90.00
_cell.angle_gamma   90.00
#
_symmetry.space_group_name_H-M   'P 1'
#
loop_
_entity.id
_entity.type
_entity.pdbx_description
1 polymer ?
#
loop_
_entity_poly.entity_id
_entity_poly.type
_entity_poly.pdbx_seq_one_letter_code
_entity_poly.pdbx_strand_id
1 'polypeptide(L)'
;MQTELNKVIAAVEEFYAQETFLLERDLGERTLTHRLAVYVERQFSGWQVDCNYDRLGERTLRLPRGSTISTDDHLGKSIYPDIVVHQRDIPNNLLAIELRKDGNHQPVEHDQRKLQALTDPNVWFAYAVGVLLIVGKDGVSLSEVYAGGVIDSTASRWFAERLDAGGLAGKHDNSAQH
;
A
#
# COMPACT_ATOMS: atom_id res chain seq x y z
N MET A 1 3.50 3.67 -14.95
CA MET A 1 2.96 4.23 -13.69
C MET A 1 1.44 4.37 -13.72
N GLN A 2 0.85 5.18 -14.62
CA GLN A 2 -0.62 5.35 -14.65
C GLN A 2 -1.38 4.04 -14.94
N THR A 3 -0.82 3.15 -15.77
CA THR A 3 -1.40 1.83 -16.03
C THR A 3 -1.52 0.99 -14.75
N GLU A 4 -0.45 0.95 -13.95
CA GLU A 4 -0.43 0.21 -12.67
C GLU A 4 -1.39 0.85 -11.66
N LEU A 5 -1.41 2.18 -11.57
CA LEU A 5 -2.32 2.87 -10.66
C LEU A 5 -3.81 2.70 -11.05
N ASN A 6 -4.15 2.67 -12.34
CA ASN A 6 -5.53 2.35 -12.76
C ASN A 6 -5.96 0.94 -12.33
N LYS A 7 -5.02 -0.03 -12.32
CA LYS A 7 -5.29 -1.37 -11.79
C LYS A 7 -5.52 -1.36 -10.28
N VAL A 8 -4.75 -0.56 -9.54
CA VAL A 8 -5.00 -0.37 -8.09
C VAL A 8 -6.37 0.27 -7.86
N ILE A 9 -6.76 1.29 -8.64
CA ILE A 9 -8.09 1.90 -8.56
C ILE A 9 -9.18 0.84 -8.77
N ALA A 10 -9.08 0.03 -9.83
CA ALA A 10 -10.05 -1.03 -10.09
C ALA A 10 -10.13 -2.06 -8.96
N ALA A 11 -9.00 -2.42 -8.35
CA ALA A 11 -8.97 -3.32 -7.20
C ALA A 11 -9.64 -2.70 -5.96
N VAL A 12 -9.42 -1.40 -5.70
CA VAL A 12 -10.04 -0.68 -4.59
C VAL A 12 -11.55 -0.53 -4.82
N GLU A 13 -11.98 -0.19 -6.04
CA GLU A 13 -13.40 -0.15 -6.41
C GLU A 13 -14.10 -1.48 -6.15
N GLU A 14 -13.50 -2.60 -6.57
CA GLU A 14 -14.06 -3.93 -6.34
C GLU A 14 -14.05 -4.31 -4.86
N PHE A 15 -12.99 -3.94 -4.12
CA PHE A 15 -12.91 -4.14 -2.68
C PHE A 15 -14.07 -3.45 -1.94
N TYR A 16 -14.34 -2.17 -2.21
CA TYR A 16 -15.47 -1.46 -1.58
C TYR A 16 -16.83 -2.00 -2.02
N ALA A 17 -16.94 -2.45 -3.27
CA ALA A 17 -18.18 -3.03 -3.79
C ALA A 17 -18.53 -4.40 -3.19
N GLN A 18 -17.54 -5.18 -2.76
CA GLN A 18 -17.72 -6.57 -2.33
C GLN A 18 -17.49 -6.81 -0.84
N GLU A 19 -16.73 -5.96 -0.15
CA GLU A 19 -16.29 -6.17 1.24
C GLU A 19 -17.03 -5.28 2.26
N THR A 20 -18.23 -4.81 1.95
CA THR A 20 -19.04 -3.94 2.84
C THR A 20 -19.15 -4.49 4.26
N PHE A 21 -19.37 -5.81 4.41
CA PHE A 21 -19.44 -6.46 5.72
C PHE A 21 -18.15 -6.28 6.54
N LEU A 22 -16.98 -6.35 5.91
CA LEU A 22 -15.71 -6.21 6.63
C LEU A 22 -15.44 -4.76 7.05
N LEU A 23 -15.81 -3.82 6.18
CA LEU A 23 -15.68 -2.38 6.40
C LEU A 23 -16.63 -1.90 7.52
N GLU A 24 -17.86 -2.39 7.57
CA GLU A 24 -18.85 -2.04 8.60
C GLU A 24 -18.53 -2.63 9.99
N ARG A 25 -17.85 -3.78 10.05
CA ARG A 25 -17.54 -4.49 11.30
C ARG A 25 -16.21 -4.12 11.92
N ASP A 26 -15.57 -3.07 11.39
CA ASP A 26 -14.33 -2.51 11.93
C ASP A 26 -13.20 -3.57 12.11
N LEU A 27 -13.11 -4.53 11.18
CA LEU A 27 -12.13 -5.62 11.29
C LEU A 27 -10.69 -5.10 11.20
N GLY A 28 -9.74 -5.86 11.73
CA GLY A 28 -8.33 -5.47 11.78
C GLY A 28 -7.68 -5.33 10.40
N GLU A 29 -6.64 -4.49 10.31
CA GLU A 29 -5.91 -4.16 9.08
C GLU A 29 -5.46 -5.41 8.31
N ARG A 30 -4.93 -6.43 8.99
CA ARG A 30 -4.51 -7.70 8.35
C ARG A 30 -5.62 -8.37 7.52
N THR A 31 -6.86 -8.29 8.00
CA THR A 31 -8.02 -8.84 7.26
C THR A 31 -8.30 -8.01 6.02
N LEU A 32 -8.30 -6.69 6.15
CA LEU A 32 -8.53 -5.77 5.02
C LEU A 32 -7.40 -5.90 3.98
N THR A 33 -6.15 -5.95 4.42
CA THR A 33 -4.95 -6.15 3.59
C THR A 33 -5.08 -7.40 2.75
N HIS A 34 -5.37 -8.55 3.37
CA HIS A 34 -5.55 -9.80 2.64
C HIS A 34 -6.68 -9.69 1.60
N ARG A 35 -7.83 -9.11 1.95
CA ARG A 35 -8.95 -8.99 1.01
C ARG A 35 -8.65 -8.04 -0.13
N LEU A 36 -8.02 -6.89 0.14
CA LEU A 36 -7.54 -6.00 -0.91
C LEU A 36 -6.55 -6.72 -1.83
N ALA A 37 -5.62 -7.50 -1.30
CA ALA A 37 -4.65 -8.27 -2.09
C ALA A 37 -5.32 -9.22 -3.08
N VAL A 38 -6.43 -9.87 -2.71
CA VAL A 38 -7.23 -10.72 -3.61
C VAL A 38 -7.76 -9.92 -4.81
N TYR A 39 -8.24 -8.70 -4.60
CA TYR A 39 -8.71 -7.85 -5.70
C TYR A 39 -7.55 -7.29 -6.53
N VAL A 40 -6.42 -6.95 -5.89
CA VAL A 40 -5.20 -6.57 -6.60
C VAL A 40 -4.75 -7.71 -7.52
N GLU A 41 -4.69 -8.95 -7.03
CA GLU A 41 -4.27 -10.12 -7.82
C GLU A 41 -5.07 -10.28 -9.12
N ARG A 42 -6.38 -10.04 -9.09
CA ARG A 42 -7.26 -10.09 -10.28
C ARG A 42 -6.85 -9.10 -11.37
N GLN A 43 -6.27 -7.96 -11.00
CA GLN A 43 -5.90 -6.88 -11.93
C GLN A 43 -4.50 -7.07 -12.53
N PHE A 44 -3.67 -7.93 -11.94
CA PHE A 44 -2.26 -8.11 -12.32
C PHE A 44 -1.98 -9.51 -12.88
N SER A 45 -2.68 -9.88 -13.95
CA SER A 45 -2.41 -11.13 -14.70
C SER A 45 -0.93 -11.24 -15.12
N GLY A 46 -0.33 -12.39 -14.86
CA GLY A 46 1.09 -12.68 -15.12
C GLY A 46 2.05 -12.24 -14.02
N TRP A 47 1.55 -11.62 -12.95
CA TRP A 47 2.32 -11.25 -11.75
C TRP A 47 1.86 -12.09 -10.55
N GLN A 48 2.69 -12.15 -9.53
CA GLN A 48 2.30 -12.66 -8.22
C GLN A 48 1.96 -11.50 -7.31
N VAL A 49 0.94 -11.70 -6.46
CA VAL A 49 0.56 -10.76 -5.42
C VAL A 49 0.71 -11.46 -4.07
N ASP A 50 1.59 -10.93 -3.24
CA ASP A 50 1.94 -11.54 -1.95
C ASP A 50 1.82 -10.51 -0.83
N CYS A 51 1.31 -10.94 0.32
CA CYS A 51 1.31 -10.12 1.52
C CYS A 51 2.57 -10.39 2.35
N ASN A 52 3.11 -9.35 3.01
CA ASN A 52 4.27 -9.46 3.91
C ASN A 52 5.49 -10.13 3.25
N TYR A 53 5.72 -9.88 1.97
CA TYR A 53 6.81 -10.52 1.24
C TYR A 53 8.15 -9.85 1.54
N ASP A 54 9.03 -10.56 2.24
CA ASP A 54 10.26 -10.02 2.84
C ASP A 54 11.51 -10.19 1.97
N ARG A 55 11.32 -10.45 0.67
CA ARG A 55 12.41 -10.79 -0.25
C ARG A 55 12.53 -9.83 -1.42
N LEU A 56 13.77 -9.67 -1.86
CA LEU A 56 14.18 -9.03 -3.11
C LEU A 56 15.06 -10.03 -3.86
N GLY A 57 14.43 -10.87 -4.69
CA GLY A 57 15.07 -12.10 -5.21
C GLY A 57 15.43 -13.05 -4.06
N GLU A 58 16.66 -13.54 -4.02
CA GLU A 58 17.12 -14.45 -2.95
C GLU A 58 17.43 -13.74 -1.61
N ARG A 59 17.50 -12.40 -1.60
CA ARG A 59 17.92 -11.63 -0.43
C ARG A 59 16.73 -11.22 0.44
N THR A 60 16.89 -11.30 1.75
CA THR A 60 15.96 -10.64 2.68
C THR A 60 16.06 -9.13 2.53
N LEU A 61 14.91 -8.48 2.37
CA LEU A 61 14.78 -7.03 2.34
C LEU A 61 15.12 -6.47 3.72
N ARG A 62 16.28 -5.84 3.84
CA ARG A 62 16.76 -5.23 5.08
C ARG A 62 16.97 -3.75 4.89
N LEU A 63 16.63 -2.98 5.92
CA LEU A 63 16.98 -1.57 5.95
C LEU A 63 18.50 -1.37 6.04
N PRO A 64 19.02 -0.26 5.50
CA PRO A 64 20.39 0.17 5.78
C PRO A 64 20.65 0.24 7.29
N ARG A 65 21.86 -0.16 7.72
CA ARG A 65 22.26 -0.06 9.13
C ARG A 65 22.15 1.40 9.58
N GLY A 66 21.38 1.65 10.64
CA GLY A 66 21.14 3.00 11.19
C GLY A 66 19.76 3.60 10.86
N SER A 67 18.92 2.93 10.07
CA SER A 67 17.52 3.32 9.90
C SER A 67 16.76 3.26 11.23
N THR A 68 15.94 4.26 11.53
CA THR A 68 15.07 4.31 12.72
C THR A 68 13.71 3.64 12.51
N ILE A 69 13.54 2.96 11.37
CA ILE A 69 12.32 2.25 10.99
C ILE A 69 12.33 0.92 11.77
N SER A 70 11.50 0.87 12.81
CA SER A 70 11.33 -0.28 13.69
C SER A 70 10.25 -1.18 13.12
N THR A 71 10.65 -2.30 12.55
CA THR A 71 9.74 -3.39 12.19
C THR A 71 9.68 -4.37 13.35
N ASP A 72 8.51 -4.93 13.60
CA ASP A 72 8.17 -5.84 14.71
C ASP A 72 9.34 -6.78 15.11
N ASP A 73 9.60 -6.85 16.41
CA ASP A 73 10.81 -7.39 17.02
C ASP A 73 11.13 -8.86 16.65
N HIS A 74 12.45 -9.14 16.58
CA HIS A 74 13.19 -10.36 16.95
C HIS A 74 14.25 -10.84 15.94
N LEU A 75 14.21 -10.46 14.65
CA LEU A 75 15.15 -10.98 13.63
C LEU A 75 15.59 -9.90 12.63
N GLY A 76 16.26 -8.85 13.10
CA GLY A 76 16.80 -7.80 12.24
C GLY A 76 15.72 -6.89 11.61
N LYS A 77 16.15 -5.72 11.13
CA LYS A 77 15.29 -4.67 10.55
C LYS A 77 14.81 -5.06 9.15
N SER A 78 13.98 -6.08 9.05
CA SER A 78 13.41 -6.55 7.79
C SER A 78 12.15 -5.75 7.47
N ILE A 79 12.07 -5.17 6.27
CA ILE A 79 10.87 -4.44 5.84
C ILE A 79 9.89 -5.44 5.27
N TYR A 80 8.65 -5.41 5.76
CA TYR A 80 7.54 -6.17 5.20
C TYR A 80 6.55 -5.18 4.61
N PRO A 81 6.49 -5.05 3.27
CA PRO A 81 5.38 -4.36 2.64
C PRO A 81 4.07 -5.14 2.86
N ASP A 82 2.96 -4.45 3.04
CA ASP A 82 1.68 -5.11 3.32
C ASP A 82 1.21 -5.96 2.14
N ILE A 83 1.30 -5.42 0.92
CA ILE A 83 0.98 -6.11 -0.34
C ILE A 83 2.04 -5.75 -1.38
N VAL A 84 2.51 -6.72 -2.14
CA VAL A 84 3.41 -6.49 -3.27
C VAL A 84 2.90 -7.13 -4.55
N VAL A 85 3.22 -6.51 -5.69
CA VAL A 85 3.09 -7.08 -7.03
C VAL A 85 4.49 -7.22 -7.61
N HIS A 86 4.87 -8.46 -7.91
CA HIS A 86 6.23 -8.82 -8.28
C HIS A 86 6.26 -10.13 -9.07
N GLN A 87 7.42 -10.47 -9.62
CA GLN A 87 7.69 -11.79 -10.16
C GLN A 87 8.64 -12.52 -9.22
N ARG A 88 8.18 -13.66 -8.67
CA ARG A 88 9.00 -14.44 -7.74
C ARG A 88 10.27 -14.95 -8.43
N ASP A 89 11.33 -15.09 -7.65
CA ASP A 89 12.65 -15.60 -8.06
C ASP A 89 13.40 -14.77 -9.12
N ILE A 90 12.82 -13.67 -9.61
CA ILE A 90 13.48 -12.72 -10.50
C ILE A 90 13.34 -11.29 -9.97
N PRO A 91 14.27 -10.39 -10.32
CA PRO A 91 14.29 -9.04 -9.79
C PRO A 91 13.33 -8.08 -10.47
N ASN A 92 12.07 -8.45 -10.56
CA ASN A 92 11.06 -7.63 -11.18
C ASN A 92 9.96 -7.28 -10.17
N ASN A 93 10.13 -6.12 -9.53
CA ASN A 93 9.27 -5.61 -8.47
C ASN A 93 8.48 -4.40 -8.99
N LEU A 94 7.17 -4.55 -9.11
CA LEU A 94 6.32 -3.56 -9.77
C LEU A 94 5.73 -2.57 -8.78
N LEU A 95 5.01 -3.08 -7.78
CA LEU A 95 4.20 -2.29 -6.87
C LEU A 95 4.35 -2.77 -5.43
N ALA A 96 4.50 -1.84 -4.50
CA ALA A 96 4.30 -2.09 -3.07
C ALA A 96 3.13 -1.22 -2.58
N ILE A 97 2.24 -1.79 -1.77
CA ILE A 97 1.11 -1.08 -1.15
C ILE A 97 1.22 -1.22 0.36
N GLU A 98 1.08 -0.10 1.06
CA GLU A 98 0.83 -0.02 2.50
C GLU A 98 -0.63 0.33 2.74
N LEU A 99 -1.30 -0.41 3.61
CA LEU A 99 -2.72 -0.23 3.90
C LEU A 99 -2.92 0.07 5.39
N ARG A 100 -3.58 1.18 5.68
CA ARG A 100 -3.97 1.54 7.04
C ARG A 100 -5.46 1.78 7.13
N LYS A 101 -6.01 1.62 8.33
CA LYS A 101 -7.34 2.13 8.64
C LYS A 101 -7.27 3.56 9.13
N ASP A 102 -8.29 4.35 8.82
CA ASP A 102 -8.45 5.73 9.30
C ASP A 102 -8.53 5.83 10.84
N GLY A 103 -9.07 4.80 11.52
CA GLY A 103 -9.08 4.69 12.98
C GLY A 103 -7.71 4.37 13.61
N ASN A 104 -6.67 4.13 12.82
CA ASN A 104 -5.31 3.89 13.33
C ASN A 104 -4.60 5.22 13.61
N HIS A 105 -4.40 5.52 14.90
CA HIS A 105 -3.81 6.77 15.35
C HIS A 105 -2.27 6.76 15.43
N GLN A 106 -1.62 5.64 15.07
CA GLN A 106 -0.16 5.63 15.00
C GLN A 106 0.33 6.53 13.85
N PRO A 107 1.50 7.16 13.97
CA PRO A 107 2.02 8.07 12.94
C PRO A 107 2.26 7.36 11.60
N VAL A 108 1.85 7.97 10.48
CA VAL A 108 1.98 7.40 9.11
C VAL A 108 3.44 7.40 8.61
N GLU A 109 4.31 8.16 9.25
CA GLU A 109 5.70 8.38 8.86
C GLU A 109 6.50 7.08 8.74
N HIS A 110 6.12 6.05 9.50
CA HIS A 110 6.73 4.73 9.36
C HIS A 110 6.47 4.14 7.97
N ASP A 111 5.23 4.16 7.51
CA ASP A 111 4.81 3.58 6.23
C ASP A 111 5.30 4.43 5.05
N GLN A 112 5.29 5.76 5.22
CA GLN A 112 5.89 6.68 4.24
C GLN A 112 7.40 6.40 4.05
N ARG A 113 8.16 6.26 5.15
CA ARG A 113 9.58 5.91 5.09
C ARG A 113 9.80 4.53 4.51
N LYS A 114 8.88 3.59 4.76
CA LYS A 114 8.91 2.24 4.18
C LYS A 114 8.82 2.31 2.65
N LEU A 115 7.82 3.03 2.13
CA LEU A 115 7.61 3.19 0.68
C LEU A 115 8.72 4.00 0.01
N GLN A 116 9.29 5.00 0.68
CA GLN A 116 10.50 5.68 0.22
C GLN A 116 11.67 4.70 0.10
N ALA A 117 11.93 3.88 1.12
CA ALA A 117 13.02 2.89 1.05
C ALA A 117 12.77 1.81 -0.03
N LEU A 118 11.53 1.34 -0.18
CA LEU A 118 11.15 0.31 -1.15
C LEU A 118 11.26 0.77 -2.61
N THR A 119 11.12 2.08 -2.86
CA THR A 119 11.14 2.66 -4.21
C THR A 119 12.44 3.42 -4.52
N ASP A 120 13.41 3.46 -3.60
CA ASP A 120 14.70 4.12 -3.78
C ASP A 120 15.53 3.39 -4.86
N PRO A 121 15.95 4.05 -5.95
CA PRO A 121 16.69 3.43 -7.04
C PRO A 121 18.07 2.89 -6.61
N ASN A 122 18.59 3.29 -5.44
CA ASN A 122 19.83 2.76 -4.88
C ASN A 122 19.64 1.43 -4.14
N VAL A 123 18.38 1.04 -3.88
CA VAL A 123 18.06 -0.27 -3.34
C VAL A 123 18.03 -1.29 -4.49
N TRP A 124 18.73 -2.39 -4.26
CA TRP A 124 18.77 -3.50 -5.21
C TRP A 124 17.36 -4.05 -5.41
N PHE A 125 16.86 -4.04 -6.64
CA PHE A 125 15.50 -4.48 -7.00
C PHE A 125 14.38 -3.63 -6.36
N ALA A 126 14.55 -2.31 -6.31
CA ALA A 126 13.49 -1.40 -5.88
C ALA A 126 12.17 -1.64 -6.63
N TYR A 127 11.05 -1.41 -5.93
CA TYR A 127 9.73 -1.39 -6.52
C TYR A 127 9.58 -0.17 -7.42
N ALA A 128 8.99 -0.35 -8.59
CA ALA A 128 8.77 0.75 -9.53
C ALA A 128 7.78 1.81 -8.99
N VAL A 129 6.78 1.37 -8.23
CA VAL A 129 5.75 2.24 -7.63
C VAL A 129 5.48 1.80 -6.19
N GLY A 130 5.29 2.76 -5.30
CA GLY A 130 4.75 2.55 -3.95
C GLY A 130 3.41 3.28 -3.80
N VAL A 131 2.48 2.72 -3.04
CA VAL A 131 1.19 3.35 -2.74
C VAL A 131 0.89 3.23 -1.26
N LEU A 132 0.56 4.34 -0.61
CA LEU A 132 -0.05 4.35 0.72
C LEU A 132 -1.56 4.55 0.54
N LEU A 133 -2.37 3.69 1.16
CA LEU A 133 -3.81 3.83 1.25
C LEU A 133 -4.23 3.89 2.72
N ILE A 134 -4.95 4.94 3.10
CA ILE A 134 -5.71 4.97 4.35
C ILE A 134 -7.18 4.80 4.00
N VAL A 135 -7.79 3.74 4.52
CA VAL A 135 -9.16 3.34 4.21
C VAL A 135 -10.06 3.47 5.43
N GLY A 136 -11.29 3.92 5.20
CA GLY A 136 -12.37 3.98 6.16
C GLY A 136 -13.60 3.25 5.66
N LYS A 137 -14.68 3.25 6.45
CA LYS A 137 -15.94 2.61 6.06
C LYS A 137 -16.54 3.21 4.77
N ASP A 138 -16.36 4.53 4.58
CA ASP A 138 -17.01 5.31 3.52
C ASP A 138 -16.10 5.57 2.31
N GLY A 139 -14.87 5.06 2.32
CA GLY A 139 -13.91 5.30 1.24
C GLY A 139 -12.48 5.49 1.71
N VAL A 140 -11.61 5.81 0.76
CA VAL A 140 -10.20 6.12 0.96
C VAL A 140 -10.09 7.54 1.51
N SER A 141 -9.56 7.68 2.72
CA SER A 141 -9.37 8.97 3.40
C SER A 141 -8.06 9.66 3.01
N LEU A 142 -7.03 8.88 2.65
CA LEU A 142 -5.76 9.39 2.15
C LEU A 142 -5.14 8.41 1.14
N SER A 143 -4.53 8.97 0.10
CA SER A 143 -3.70 8.19 -0.81
C SER A 143 -2.45 8.96 -1.22
N GLU A 144 -1.31 8.27 -1.23
CA GLU A 144 -0.03 8.81 -1.67
C GLU A 144 0.65 7.82 -2.61
N VAL A 145 1.34 8.34 -3.61
CA VAL A 145 2.10 7.57 -4.60
C VAL A 145 3.58 7.91 -4.47
N TYR A 146 4.41 6.88 -4.49
CA TYR A 146 5.86 6.94 -4.32
C TYR A 146 6.55 6.39 -5.56
N ALA A 147 7.59 7.09 -6.00
CA ALA A 147 8.46 6.64 -7.08
C ALA A 147 9.87 7.21 -6.88
N GLY A 148 10.89 6.40 -7.11
CA GLY A 148 12.28 6.85 -6.99
C GLY A 148 12.68 7.26 -5.56
N GLY A 149 12.02 6.70 -4.55
CA GLY A 149 12.31 6.94 -3.13
C GLY A 149 11.72 8.22 -2.55
N VAL A 150 10.81 8.87 -3.26
CA VAL A 150 10.13 10.11 -2.83
C VAL A 150 8.64 10.03 -3.11
N ILE A 151 7.87 10.92 -2.47
CA ILE A 151 6.46 11.12 -2.81
C ILE A 151 6.39 11.80 -4.19
N ASP A 152 5.70 11.17 -5.13
CA ASP A 152 5.34 11.80 -6.41
C ASP A 152 4.03 12.57 -6.21
N SER A 153 4.15 13.87 -5.95
CA SER A 153 2.99 14.74 -5.68
C SER A 153 2.03 14.86 -6.86
N THR A 154 2.52 14.70 -8.10
CA THR A 154 1.67 14.78 -9.30
C THR A 154 0.88 13.49 -9.46
N ALA A 155 1.53 12.33 -9.35
CA ALA A 155 0.86 11.05 -9.36
C ALA A 155 -0.11 10.88 -8.18
N SER A 156 0.27 11.35 -6.99
CA SER A 156 -0.59 11.28 -5.80
C SER A 156 -1.88 12.07 -5.98
N ARG A 157 -1.79 13.30 -6.50
CA ARG A 157 -2.98 14.13 -6.79
C ARG A 157 -3.88 13.46 -7.83
N TRP A 158 -3.29 13.03 -8.94
CA TRP A 158 -4.04 12.35 -10.00
C TRP A 158 -4.73 11.07 -9.49
N PHE A 159 -4.06 10.29 -8.66
CA PHE A 159 -4.59 9.06 -8.09
C PHE A 159 -5.77 9.34 -7.15
N ALA A 160 -5.63 10.33 -6.26
CA ALA A 160 -6.71 10.77 -5.37
C ALA A 160 -7.93 11.28 -6.15
N GLU A 161 -7.73 12.12 -7.18
CA GLU A 161 -8.80 12.62 -8.05
C GLU A 161 -9.55 11.49 -8.77
N ARG A 162 -8.82 10.44 -9.18
CA ARG A 162 -9.41 9.28 -9.85
C ARG A 162 -10.22 8.41 -8.90
N LEU A 163 -9.77 8.23 -7.66
CA LEU A 163 -10.53 7.54 -6.61
C LEU A 163 -11.81 8.34 -6.27
N ASP A 164 -11.71 9.66 -6.14
CA ASP A 164 -12.86 10.53 -5.89
C ASP A 164 -13.89 10.47 -7.04
N ALA A 165 -13.43 10.52 -8.29
CA ALA A 165 -14.30 10.37 -9.46
C ALA A 165 -15.03 9.01 -9.51
N GLY A 166 -14.47 7.97 -8.87
CA GLY A 166 -15.09 6.65 -8.68
C GLY A 166 -16.06 6.57 -7.49
N GLY A 167 -16.24 7.67 -6.75
CA GLY A 167 -17.07 7.72 -5.54
C GLY A 167 -16.39 7.13 -4.30
N LEU A 168 -15.06 6.98 -4.33
CA LEU A 168 -14.27 6.36 -3.26
C LEU A 168 -13.59 7.35 -2.33
N ALA A 169 -13.79 8.66 -2.48
CA ALA A 169 -13.28 9.62 -1.51
C ALA A 169 -14.02 9.47 -0.17
N GLY A 170 -13.28 9.21 0.90
CA GLY A 170 -13.83 9.10 2.24
C GLY A 170 -14.53 10.40 2.65
N LYS A 171 -15.75 10.29 3.19
CA LYS A 171 -16.44 11.44 3.79
C LYS A 171 -15.84 11.68 5.17
N HIS A 172 -15.21 12.83 5.38
CA HIS A 172 -14.90 13.28 6.74
C HIS A 172 -16.22 13.57 7.47
N ASP A 173 -16.64 12.63 8.32
CA ASP A 173 -17.77 12.85 9.22
C ASP A 173 -17.32 13.82 10.30
N ASN A 174 -17.62 15.11 10.11
CA ASN A 174 -17.25 16.20 11.03
C ASN A 174 -18.13 16.22 12.29
N SER A 175 -18.66 15.05 12.70
CA SER A 175 -19.72 14.87 13.69
C SER A 175 -19.21 14.29 15.01
N ALA A 176 -17.99 14.67 15.41
CA ALA A 176 -17.46 14.42 16.75
C ALA A 176 -16.80 15.68 17.33
N GLN A 177 -17.57 16.76 17.41
CA GLN A 177 -17.35 17.85 18.37
C GLN A 177 -18.69 18.20 19.03
N HIS A 178 -19.07 17.44 20.06
CA HIS A 178 -19.99 17.89 21.11
C HIS A 178 -19.67 17.16 22.41
#